data_AF-A0A2T0MEX5-F1
#
_entry.id   AF-A0A2T0MEX5-F1
#
_cell.length_a   1.000
_cell.length_b   1.000
_cell.length_c   1.000
_cell.angle_alpha   90.00
_cell.angle_beta   90.00
_cell.angle_gamma   90.00
#
_symmetry.space_group_name_H-M   'P 1'
#
loop_
_entity.id
_entity.type
_entity.pdbx_description
1 polymer ?
#
loop_
_entity_poly.entity_id
_entity_poly.type
_entity_poly.pdbx_seq_one_letter_code
_entity_poly.pdbx_strand_id
1 'polypeptide(L)'
;MIKHVIVYAFAAVALMGCKTETGKTKNTEDPRPTTVENKNKEAQPKMTMAQNYRVGSQVPTELVCMVNDAYMGKLQMPVPVNGKTYYGCCQMCVKTLNNNDEARIGIDPFSKQRVDKTEAFIVLMDVEGKVAYFESEDNFKKFKEVGRMNH
;
A
#
# COMPACT_ATOMS: atom_id res chain seq x y z
N MET A 1 10.23 -33.47 49.97
CA MET A 1 11.44 -32.89 50.57
C MET A 1 11.99 -31.84 49.62
N ILE A 2 12.07 -30.58 50.09
CA ILE A 2 12.94 -29.46 49.64
C ILE A 2 12.81 -29.05 48.15
N LYS A 3 11.95 -28.11 47.72
CA LYS A 3 11.99 -26.62 47.85
C LYS A 3 13.38 -25.99 47.69
N HIS A 4 13.68 -25.47 46.50
CA HIS A 4 14.57 -24.31 46.34
C HIS A 4 13.86 -23.19 45.59
N VAL A 5 13.32 -22.29 46.39
CA VAL A 5 13.00 -20.90 46.07
C VAL A 5 14.32 -20.15 46.07
N ILE A 6 14.66 -19.44 45.00
CA ILE A 6 15.70 -18.41 45.03
C ILE A 6 15.07 -17.12 44.50
N VAL A 7 14.71 -16.29 45.47
CA VAL A 7 14.35 -14.88 45.34
C VAL A 7 15.66 -14.11 45.20
N TYR A 8 15.81 -13.32 44.15
CA TYR A 8 16.73 -12.19 44.15
C TYR A 8 15.92 -10.90 44.00
N ALA A 9 15.96 -10.12 45.08
CA ALA A 9 15.31 -8.83 45.21
C ALA A 9 16.38 -7.75 45.44
N PHE A 10 16.02 -6.53 45.03
CA PHE A 10 16.67 -5.23 45.27
C PHE A 10 17.96 -4.96 44.45
N ALA A 11 18.16 -3.76 43.88
CA ALA A 11 17.84 -2.46 44.46
C ALA A 11 17.49 -1.39 43.40
N ALA A 12 16.57 -0.51 43.79
CA ALA A 12 16.29 0.76 43.16
C ALA A 12 17.42 1.76 43.44
N VAL A 13 17.79 2.57 42.44
CA VAL A 13 18.60 3.78 42.63
C VAL A 13 17.88 4.96 41.97
N ALA A 14 17.94 6.07 42.69
CA ALA A 14 17.02 7.20 42.71
C ALA A 14 17.16 8.21 41.57
N LEU A 15 16.08 8.99 41.41
CA LEU A 15 15.95 10.23 40.64
C LEU A 15 16.70 11.41 41.29
N MET A 16 17.29 12.28 40.48
CA MET A 16 17.56 13.74 40.66
C MET A 16 18.53 14.15 39.51
N GLY A 17 18.39 15.19 38.69
CA GLY A 17 17.48 16.33 38.58
C GLY A 17 17.86 17.18 37.34
N CYS A 18 16.98 18.09 36.91
CA CYS A 18 17.19 19.01 35.77
C CYS A 18 18.19 20.14 36.06
N LYS A 19 18.95 20.57 35.04
CA LYS A 19 19.41 21.96 34.91
C LYS A 19 19.47 22.40 33.44
N THR A 20 18.64 23.37 33.11
CA THR A 20 18.65 24.21 31.91
C THR A 20 19.78 25.22 31.97
N GLU A 21 20.54 25.42 30.88
CA GLU A 21 21.15 26.70 30.52
C GLU A 21 21.15 26.94 29.00
N THR A 22 20.83 28.18 28.65
CA THR A 22 20.74 28.82 27.34
C THR A 22 22.09 29.40 26.88
N GLY A 23 22.42 29.40 25.58
CA GLY A 23 23.38 30.40 25.05
C GLY A 23 24.12 30.13 23.72
N LYS A 24 23.65 30.78 22.64
CA LYS A 24 24.38 31.43 21.51
C LYS A 24 25.41 30.68 20.63
N THR A 25 24.99 30.53 19.36
CA THR A 25 25.63 30.96 18.09
C THR A 25 27.15 31.19 17.98
N LYS A 26 27.76 30.67 16.89
CA LYS A 26 28.48 31.43 15.85
C LYS A 26 28.92 30.54 14.67
N ASN A 27 28.76 31.08 13.46
CA ASN A 27 29.25 30.57 12.18
C ASN A 27 30.79 30.71 12.08
N THR A 28 31.43 29.92 11.22
CA THR A 28 32.05 30.39 9.95
C THR A 28 33.26 29.52 9.51
N GLU A 29 33.21 29.15 8.23
CA GLU A 29 34.29 28.87 7.26
C GLU A 29 34.93 27.47 7.07
N ASP A 30 34.70 27.03 5.82
CA ASP A 30 35.30 26.01 4.96
C ASP A 30 36.81 26.25 4.73
N PRO A 31 37.62 25.23 4.35
CA PRO A 31 37.75 24.91 2.92
C PRO A 31 37.93 23.41 2.58
N ARG A 32 37.06 22.90 1.72
CA ARG A 32 37.21 21.76 0.77
C ARG A 32 38.26 22.13 -0.33
N PRO A 33 38.97 21.22 -1.07
CA PRO A 33 38.60 19.88 -1.60
C PRO A 33 39.67 18.78 -1.40
N THR A 34 39.43 17.47 -1.62
CA THR A 34 38.98 16.84 -2.87
C THR A 34 38.57 15.37 -2.66
N THR A 35 37.41 15.02 -3.21
CA THR A 35 36.98 13.78 -3.89
C THR A 35 37.81 12.49 -3.74
N VAL A 36 37.23 11.41 -3.19
CA VAL A 36 37.03 10.13 -3.90
C VAL A 36 35.72 9.46 -3.41
N GLU A 37 34.94 9.08 -4.40
CA GLU A 37 33.64 8.42 -4.44
C GLU A 37 33.74 6.93 -4.04
N ASN A 38 32.77 6.40 -3.30
CA ASN A 38 32.31 5.04 -3.62
C ASN A 38 30.81 4.87 -3.29
N LYS A 39 30.07 4.70 -4.38
CA LYS A 39 28.64 4.42 -4.44
C LYS A 39 28.37 3.01 -3.90
N ASN A 40 27.17 2.84 -3.37
CA ASN A 40 26.26 1.69 -3.56
C ASN A 40 25.47 1.44 -2.28
N LYS A 41 24.37 2.17 -2.10
CA LYS A 41 23.13 1.56 -1.61
C LYS A 41 21.98 2.09 -2.42
N GLU A 42 21.41 1.15 -3.16
CA GLU A 42 20.28 1.20 -4.06
C GLU A 42 19.22 2.20 -3.58
N ALA A 43 19.02 3.23 -4.39
CA ALA A 43 17.87 4.09 -4.28
C ALA A 43 16.63 3.25 -4.59
N GLN A 44 15.87 2.92 -3.54
CA GLN A 44 14.46 2.56 -3.73
C GLN A 44 13.79 3.69 -4.52
N PRO A 45 13.04 3.40 -5.60
CA PRO A 45 12.33 4.44 -6.30
C PRO A 45 11.31 5.02 -5.33
N LYS A 46 11.53 6.26 -4.93
CA LYS A 46 10.57 7.10 -4.24
C LYS A 46 9.38 7.27 -5.19
N MET A 47 8.40 6.37 -5.10
CA MET A 47 7.17 6.37 -5.92
C MET A 47 6.32 7.59 -5.56
N THR A 48 6.66 8.74 -6.15
CA THR A 48 5.70 9.80 -6.42
C THR A 48 5.10 9.51 -7.79
N MET A 49 4.12 8.61 -7.86
CA MET A 49 3.52 8.17 -9.12
C MET A 49 2.08 8.70 -9.24
N ALA A 50 1.96 10.00 -9.51
CA ALA A 50 0.77 10.53 -10.17
C ALA A 50 0.82 10.09 -11.65
N GLN A 51 0.58 8.80 -11.91
CA GLN A 51 0.44 8.28 -13.26
C GLN A 51 -1.00 8.48 -13.73
N ASN A 52 -1.17 9.21 -14.83
CA ASN A 52 -2.45 9.42 -15.49
C ASN A 52 -2.77 8.21 -16.37
N TYR A 53 -3.33 7.16 -15.77
CA TYR A 53 -3.87 6.03 -16.54
C TYR A 53 -5.06 6.49 -17.39
N ARG A 54 -5.19 5.94 -18.60
CA ARG A 54 -6.30 6.23 -19.51
C ARG A 54 -7.36 5.14 -19.40
N VAL A 55 -8.61 5.48 -19.70
CA VAL A 55 -9.69 4.49 -19.86
C VAL A 55 -9.24 3.34 -20.78
N GLY A 56 -9.47 2.11 -20.33
CA GLY A 56 -9.04 0.88 -20.97
C GLY A 56 -7.62 0.41 -20.61
N SER A 57 -6.91 1.12 -19.75
CA SER A 57 -5.58 0.69 -19.25
C SER A 57 -5.74 -0.23 -18.05
N GLN A 58 -4.82 -1.20 -17.92
CA GLN A 58 -4.61 -1.88 -16.64
C GLN A 58 -4.08 -0.88 -15.61
N VAL A 59 -4.57 -0.97 -14.37
CA VAL A 59 -4.10 -0.15 -13.25
C VAL A 59 -3.44 -1.01 -12.16
N PRO A 60 -2.44 -0.50 -11.43
CA PRO A 60 -1.84 -1.20 -10.30
C PRO A 60 -2.85 -1.44 -9.18
N THR A 61 -2.81 -2.64 -8.61
CA THR A 61 -3.73 -3.12 -7.58
C THR A 61 -3.69 -2.23 -6.32
N GLU A 62 -2.51 -1.75 -5.91
CA GLU A 62 -2.33 -0.91 -4.73
C GLU A 62 -2.89 0.52 -4.87
N LEU A 63 -3.28 0.91 -6.09
CA LEU A 63 -3.92 2.20 -6.37
C LEU A 63 -5.45 2.11 -6.41
N VAL A 64 -6.03 0.93 -6.14
CA VAL A 64 -7.47 0.67 -6.25
C VAL A 64 -8.08 0.47 -4.87
N CYS A 65 -9.24 1.08 -4.63
CA CYS A 65 -10.11 0.68 -3.54
C CYS A 65 -11.01 -0.46 -4.00
N MET A 66 -10.76 -1.66 -3.47
CA MET A 66 -11.50 -2.87 -3.85
C MET A 66 -12.93 -2.93 -3.30
N VAL A 67 -13.29 -2.07 -2.34
CA VAL A 67 -14.67 -2.01 -1.84
C VAL A 67 -15.55 -1.11 -2.71
N ASN A 68 -14.96 -0.05 -3.25
CA ASN A 68 -15.68 0.93 -4.06
C ASN A 68 -15.52 0.70 -5.56
N ASP A 69 -14.78 -0.34 -5.96
CA ASP A 69 -14.45 -0.63 -7.35
C ASP A 69 -13.91 0.59 -8.10
N ALA A 70 -12.96 1.30 -7.46
CA ALA A 70 -12.46 2.58 -7.94
C ALA A 70 -10.94 2.70 -7.89
N TYR A 71 -10.35 3.21 -8.97
CA TYR A 71 -8.99 3.72 -9.05
C TYR A 71 -8.87 5.04 -8.30
N MET A 72 -7.93 5.10 -7.36
CA MET A 72 -7.81 6.20 -6.40
C MET A 72 -6.65 7.14 -6.69
N GLY A 73 -5.77 6.80 -7.64
CA GLY A 73 -4.62 7.63 -8.04
C GLY A 73 -3.53 7.81 -6.99
N LYS A 74 -3.58 7.05 -5.89
CA LYS A 74 -2.61 7.09 -4.79
C LYS A 74 -2.53 5.72 -4.12
N LEU A 75 -1.51 5.49 -3.30
CA LEU A 75 -1.41 4.24 -2.54
C LEU A 75 -2.57 4.10 -1.55
N GLN A 76 -3.20 2.94 -1.56
CA GLN A 76 -4.27 2.56 -0.64
C GLN A 76 -3.73 1.76 0.55
N MET A 77 -4.57 1.57 1.57
CA MET A 77 -4.16 0.80 2.75
C MET A 77 -4.20 -0.70 2.45
N PRO A 78 -3.09 -1.43 2.70
CA PRO A 78 -3.05 -2.88 2.50
C PRO A 78 -3.86 -3.60 3.58
N VAL A 79 -4.55 -4.66 3.19
CA VAL A 79 -5.40 -5.49 4.05
C VAL A 79 -5.06 -6.96 3.83
N PRO A 80 -4.17 -7.54 4.65
CA PRO A 80 -3.80 -8.95 4.56
C PRO A 80 -4.97 -9.85 4.99
N VAL A 81 -5.43 -10.73 4.11
CA VAL A 81 -6.47 -11.73 4.38
C VAL A 81 -6.10 -13.03 3.66
N ASN A 82 -6.06 -14.15 4.40
CA ASN A 82 -5.78 -15.49 3.84
C ASN A 82 -4.50 -15.58 2.98
N GLY A 83 -3.44 -14.86 3.36
CA GLY A 83 -2.16 -14.84 2.63
C GLY A 83 -2.14 -13.95 1.39
N LYS A 84 -3.23 -13.25 1.09
CA LYS A 84 -3.33 -12.26 0.00
C LYS A 84 -3.46 -10.84 0.57
N THR A 85 -3.13 -9.82 -0.22
CA THR A 85 -3.22 -8.41 0.20
C THR A 85 -4.22 -7.66 -0.65
N TYR A 86 -5.32 -7.25 -0.02
CA TYR A 86 -6.36 -6.40 -0.61
C TYR A 86 -6.10 -4.93 -0.31
N TYR A 87 -6.81 -4.02 -0.95
CA TYR A 87 -6.57 -2.58 -0.81
C TYR A 87 -7.86 -1.79 -0.61
N GLY A 88 -7.88 -0.93 0.42
CA GLY A 88 -9.03 -0.09 0.78
C GLY A 88 -8.64 1.37 1.02
N CYS A 89 -9.53 2.30 0.68
CA CYS A 89 -9.24 3.74 0.76
C CYS A 89 -9.48 4.38 2.14
N CYS A 90 -10.21 3.71 3.02
CA CYS A 90 -10.52 4.20 4.36
C CYS A 90 -10.71 3.04 5.35
N GLN A 91 -10.74 3.34 6.65
CA GLN A 91 -10.85 2.32 7.70
C GLN A 91 -12.13 1.48 7.58
N MET A 92 -13.21 2.07 7.06
CA MET A 92 -14.44 1.32 6.76
C MET A 92 -14.23 0.29 5.64
N CYS A 93 -13.45 0.61 4.61
CA CYS A 93 -13.09 -0.34 3.56
C CYS A 93 -12.20 -1.46 4.11
N VAL A 94 -11.24 -1.12 4.97
CA VAL A 94 -10.39 -2.12 5.66
C VAL A 94 -11.24 -3.08 6.49
N LYS A 95 -12.17 -2.55 7.29
CA LYS A 95 -13.11 -3.36 8.07
C LYS A 95 -13.97 -4.24 7.16
N THR A 96 -14.46 -3.71 6.05
CA THR A 96 -15.29 -4.45 5.10
C THR A 96 -14.49 -5.61 4.48
N LEU A 97 -13.27 -5.37 4.02
CA LEU A 97 -12.41 -6.40 3.43
C LEU A 97 -12.03 -7.50 4.42
N ASN A 98 -11.90 -7.19 5.72
CA ASN A 98 -11.63 -8.21 6.74
C ASN A 98 -12.85 -9.08 7.08
N ASN A 99 -14.06 -8.52 7.00
CA ASN A 99 -15.25 -9.15 7.57
C ASN A 99 -16.28 -9.61 6.53
N ASN A 100 -16.16 -9.19 5.27
CA ASN A 100 -17.07 -9.55 4.19
C ASN A 100 -16.29 -10.14 3.01
N ASP A 101 -16.47 -11.43 2.80
CA ASP A 101 -15.81 -12.19 1.75
C ASP A 101 -16.21 -11.70 0.35
N GLU A 102 -17.47 -11.29 0.16
CA GLU A 102 -17.94 -10.80 -1.14
C GLU A 102 -17.25 -9.50 -1.57
N ALA A 103 -16.77 -8.68 -0.61
CA ALA A 103 -16.03 -7.46 -0.95
C ALA A 103 -14.68 -7.74 -1.62
N ARG A 104 -14.18 -8.98 -1.50
CA ARG A 104 -12.92 -9.45 -2.07
C ARG A 104 -13.11 -10.13 -3.43
N ILE A 105 -14.34 -10.23 -3.91
CA ILE A 105 -14.70 -10.93 -5.15
C ILE A 105 -15.23 -9.93 -6.19
N GLY A 106 -14.68 -9.99 -7.39
CA GLY A 106 -15.20 -9.33 -8.59
C GLY A 106 -15.96 -10.32 -9.48
N ILE A 107 -16.68 -9.80 -10.48
CA ILE A 107 -17.29 -10.59 -11.55
C ILE A 107 -16.63 -10.18 -12.86
N ASP A 108 -16.06 -11.15 -13.58
CA ASP A 108 -15.48 -10.92 -14.90
C ASP A 108 -16.57 -10.44 -15.88
N PRO A 109 -16.45 -9.22 -16.45
CA PRO A 109 -17.45 -8.70 -17.38
C PRO A 109 -17.65 -9.53 -18.65
N PHE A 110 -16.65 -10.29 -19.08
CA PHE A 110 -16.70 -11.18 -20.23
C PHE A 110 -17.21 -12.57 -19.84
N SER A 111 -16.51 -13.30 -18.98
CA SER A 111 -16.82 -14.70 -18.67
C SER A 111 -17.97 -14.88 -17.67
N LYS A 112 -18.33 -13.82 -16.93
CA LYS A 112 -19.29 -13.81 -15.82
C LYS A 112 -18.87 -14.67 -14.62
N GLN A 113 -17.63 -15.13 -14.59
CA GLN A 113 -17.11 -15.90 -13.47
C GLN A 113 -16.72 -15.00 -12.32
N ARG A 114 -16.72 -15.56 -11.11
CA ARG A 114 -16.23 -14.91 -9.90
C ARG A 114 -14.70 -14.92 -9.95
N VAL A 115 -14.09 -13.78 -9.65
CA VAL A 115 -12.63 -13.60 -9.63
C VAL A 115 -12.21 -13.00 -8.28
N ASP A 116 -11.14 -13.51 -7.69
CA ASP A 116 -10.51 -12.85 -6.55
C ASP A 116 -9.90 -11.53 -7.02
N LYS A 117 -10.27 -10.41 -6.39
CA LYS A 117 -9.83 -9.08 -6.82
C LYS A 117 -8.30 -8.90 -6.78
N THR A 118 -7.57 -9.72 -6.02
CA THR A 118 -6.09 -9.68 -5.98
C THR A 118 -5.41 -10.41 -7.14
N GLU A 119 -6.13 -11.31 -7.82
CA GLU A 119 -5.64 -12.08 -8.97
C GLU A 119 -6.16 -11.52 -10.30
N ALA A 120 -7.09 -10.56 -10.23
CA ALA A 120 -7.74 -9.98 -11.39
C ALA A 120 -6.80 -9.07 -12.21
N PHE A 121 -7.02 -9.07 -13.52
CA PHE A 121 -6.58 -8.01 -14.41
C PHE A 121 -7.53 -6.80 -14.26
N ILE A 122 -7.09 -5.79 -13.50
CA ILE A 122 -7.91 -4.63 -13.13
C ILE A 122 -7.79 -3.53 -14.17
N VAL A 123 -8.91 -3.11 -14.76
CA VAL A 123 -8.95 -2.11 -15.85
C VAL A 123 -9.72 -0.87 -15.43
N LEU A 124 -9.19 0.31 -15.74
CA LEU A 124 -9.90 1.59 -15.62
C LEU A 124 -10.98 1.69 -16.71
N MET A 125 -12.24 1.81 -16.30
CA MET A 125 -13.40 1.73 -17.19
C MET A 125 -13.92 3.10 -17.64
N ASP A 126 -13.74 4.13 -16.84
CA ASP A 126 -14.19 5.48 -17.15
C ASP A 126 -13.29 6.56 -16.53
N VAL A 127 -13.61 7.81 -16.83
CA VAL A 127 -12.86 8.98 -16.34
C VAL A 127 -13.14 9.30 -14.87
N GLU A 128 -14.21 8.73 -14.28
CA GLU A 128 -14.55 8.91 -12.87
C GLU A 128 -13.75 7.98 -11.96
N GLY A 129 -13.01 7.03 -12.55
CA GLY A 129 -12.13 6.12 -11.83
C GLY A 129 -12.72 4.74 -11.62
N LYS A 130 -13.89 4.41 -12.18
CA LYS A 130 -14.47 3.07 -12.01
C LYS A 130 -13.53 2.01 -12.59
N VAL A 131 -13.36 0.89 -11.89
CA VAL A 131 -12.61 -0.26 -12.41
C VAL A 131 -13.49 -1.48 -12.64
N ALA A 132 -13.02 -2.37 -13.51
CA ALA A 132 -13.55 -3.72 -13.65
C ALA A 132 -12.45 -4.76 -13.42
N TYR A 133 -12.87 -5.94 -12.99
CA TYR A 133 -12.00 -7.06 -12.65
C TYR A 133 -12.17 -8.16 -13.70
N PHE A 134 -11.15 -8.44 -14.49
CA PHE A 134 -11.14 -9.56 -15.43
C PHE A 134 -10.31 -10.71 -14.85
N GLU A 135 -10.71 -11.94 -15.12
CA GLU A 135 -9.94 -13.15 -14.80
C GLU A 135 -8.58 -13.16 -15.53
N SER A 136 -8.50 -12.52 -16.71
CA SER A 136 -7.28 -12.42 -17.50
C SER A 136 -7.29 -11.21 -18.44
N GLU A 137 -6.11 -10.83 -18.93
CA GLU A 137 -5.97 -9.85 -20.00
C GLU A 137 -6.71 -10.27 -21.28
N ASP A 138 -6.74 -11.57 -21.58
CA ASP A 138 -7.42 -12.10 -22.77
C ASP A 138 -8.94 -11.94 -22.68
N ASN A 139 -9.53 -12.12 -21.50
CA ASN A 139 -10.96 -11.82 -21.29
C ASN A 139 -11.24 -10.33 -21.51
N PHE A 140 -10.33 -9.44 -21.07
CA PHE A 140 -10.45 -8.01 -21.38
C PHE A 140 -10.34 -7.71 -22.88
N LYS A 141 -9.42 -8.35 -23.61
CA LYS A 141 -9.31 -8.19 -25.08
C LYS A 141 -10.60 -8.61 -25.77
N LYS A 142 -11.14 -9.79 -25.44
CA LYS A 142 -12.41 -10.27 -25.99
C LYS A 142 -13.58 -9.35 -25.63
N PHE A 143 -13.60 -8.82 -24.39
CA PHE A 143 -14.61 -7.84 -23.96
C PHE A 143 -14.61 -6.57 -24.82
N LYS A 144 -13.43 -6.08 -25.22
CA LYS A 144 -13.31 -4.92 -26.12
C LYS A 144 -13.83 -5.21 -27.53
N GLU A 145 -13.50 -6.38 -28.07
CA GLU A 145 -13.87 -6.78 -29.44
C GLU A 145 -15.39 -6.88 -29.62
N VAL A 146 -16.11 -7.31 -28.58
CA VAL A 146 -17.59 -7.39 -28.60
C VAL A 146 -18.28 -6.04 -28.38
N GLY A 147 -17.55 -4.92 -28.44
CA GLY A 147 -18.11 -3.55 -28.43
C GLY A 147 -18.68 -3.08 -27.09
N ARG A 148 -18.39 -3.77 -25.98
CA ARG A 148 -18.96 -3.46 -24.65
C ARG A 148 -18.24 -2.35 -23.88
N MET A 149 -17.33 -1.62 -24.54
CA MET A 149 -16.57 -0.49 -23.98
C MET A 149 -17.03 0.87 -24.52
N ASN A 150 -18.10 0.92 -25.32
CA ASN A 150 -18.59 2.17 -25.90
C ASN A 150 -19.60 2.84 -24.97
N HIS A 151 -19.11 3.89 -24.29
CA HIS A 151 -19.81 4.93 -23.51
C HIS A 151 -20.59 4.50 -22.25
#